data_AF-A0A7C3AMR4-F1
#
_entry.id   AF-A0A7C3AMR4-F1
#
_cell.length_a   1.000
_cell.length_b   1.000
_cell.length_c   1.000
_cell.angle_alpha   90.00
_cell.angle_beta   90.00
_cell.angle_gamma   90.00
#
_symmetry.space_group_name_H-M   'P 1'
#
loop_
_entity.id
_entity.type
_entity.pdbx_description
1 polymer ?
#
loop_
_entity_poly.entity_id
_entity_poly.type
_entity_poly.pdbx_seq_one_letter_code
_entity_poly.pdbx_strand_id
1 'polypeptide(L)'
;MTTPLWYAGAAFAGKWDFGVGLNVLAIASFPHDDRLAFAVREETGLRSLRDLRERQYPLRVAIPASRQLHPAGVVAEEVLAQYGVTLRDIEAWGGQVVDPNDTKRCLLGEDKAQAALEWVRKLMWDDKAMAQRLLLAPMGQGFNTQALFASGKFAMVEDGFYPFSMARNIQKQINWRYMHTPTGPARRRVLGTTDGFVIWKGTKYPDAAWELLKYLAGPDYQQNQVRSTGLLPVRYSVLDQWKKICVERFPELADVNLDVGPEAMKMGYPGNRILFKKDAEARQTIVAALEKVFIVGGTPVSYFKDVAKQVTDQMRS
;
A
#
# COMPACT_ATOMS: atom_id res chain seq x y z
N MET A 1 -0.73 19.16 10.87
CA MET A 1 -1.59 18.02 10.49
C MET A 1 -2.05 18.27 9.07
N THR A 2 -1.78 17.36 8.14
CA THR A 2 -2.44 17.38 6.83
C THR A 2 -2.77 15.95 6.45
N THR A 3 -4.04 15.74 6.15
CA THR A 3 -4.45 14.67 5.26
C THR A 3 -4.88 15.38 3.98
N PRO A 4 -4.31 15.04 2.83
CA PRO A 4 -3.30 14.00 2.57
C PRO A 4 -1.83 14.50 2.64
N LEU A 5 -0.86 13.60 2.87
CA LEU A 5 0.56 13.99 3.05
C LEU A 5 1.23 14.66 1.85
N TRP A 6 0.72 14.43 0.65
CA TRP A 6 1.26 15.07 -0.55
C TRP A 6 1.06 16.59 -0.50
N TYR A 7 0.08 17.11 0.25
CA TYR A 7 -0.15 18.54 0.39
C TYR A 7 0.90 19.20 1.29
N ALA A 8 1.37 18.49 2.34
CA ALA A 8 2.56 18.92 3.10
C ALA A 8 3.82 18.94 2.24
N GLY A 9 3.95 17.99 1.30
CA GLY A 9 5.08 17.93 0.37
C GLY A 9 5.15 19.15 -0.56
N ALA A 10 4.01 19.62 -1.08
CA ALA A 10 3.98 20.84 -1.88
C ALA A 10 4.15 22.12 -1.07
N ALA A 11 3.65 22.15 0.17
CA ALA A 11 3.92 23.24 1.10
C ALA A 11 5.43 23.37 1.37
N PHE A 12 6.13 22.25 1.64
CA PHE A 12 7.58 22.24 1.81
C PHE A 12 8.33 22.75 0.58
N ALA A 13 7.92 22.30 -0.62
CA ALA A 13 8.58 22.61 -1.87
C ALA A 13 8.13 23.93 -2.54
N GLY A 14 7.15 24.64 -1.97
CA GLY A 14 6.59 25.87 -2.55
C GLY A 14 5.84 25.67 -3.85
N LYS A 15 5.26 24.48 -4.07
CA LYS A 15 4.57 24.10 -5.30
C LYS A 15 3.05 24.24 -5.16
N TRP A 16 2.36 24.31 -6.30
CA TRP A 16 0.90 24.57 -6.40
C TRP A 16 0.51 25.89 -5.73
N ASP A 17 -0.23 25.84 -4.62
CA ASP A 17 -0.82 26.99 -3.95
C ASP A 17 0.20 27.78 -3.10
N PHE A 18 1.36 27.20 -2.80
CA PHE A 18 2.25 27.69 -1.74
C PHE A 18 3.27 28.74 -2.17
N GLY A 19 3.57 28.88 -3.48
CA GLY A 19 4.39 29.94 -4.10
C GLY A 19 5.87 30.05 -3.65
N VAL A 20 6.18 29.66 -2.43
CA VAL A 20 7.47 29.64 -1.75
C VAL A 20 7.51 28.46 -0.77
N GLY A 21 8.68 27.84 -0.61
CA GLY A 21 8.84 26.67 0.26
C GLY A 21 8.64 27.02 1.74
N LEU A 22 7.71 26.34 2.40
CA LEU A 22 7.43 26.49 3.81
C LEU A 22 8.27 25.50 4.63
N ASN A 23 8.91 25.96 5.70
CA ASN A 23 9.80 25.12 6.51
C ASN A 23 9.00 24.20 7.45
N VAL A 24 8.52 23.08 6.92
CA VAL A 24 7.64 22.12 7.60
C VAL A 24 8.34 20.77 7.82
N LEU A 25 8.16 20.16 8.99
CA LEU A 25 8.66 18.80 9.31
C LEU A 25 7.49 17.85 9.57
N ALA A 26 7.54 16.67 8.96
CA ALA A 26 6.61 15.56 9.19
C ALA A 26 7.25 14.50 10.10
N ILE A 27 6.49 13.94 11.03
CA ILE A 27 6.98 12.97 12.02
C ILE A 27 6.46 11.52 11.71
N ALA A 28 5.53 11.32 10.74
CA ALA A 28 4.69 10.13 10.37
C ALA A 28 3.32 10.46 9.62
N SER A 29 2.53 9.45 9.19
CA SER A 29 1.43 9.49 8.18
C SER A 29 0.21 8.60 8.55
N PHE A 30 -1.04 8.89 8.11
CA PHE A 30 -2.26 8.03 8.23
C PHE A 30 -3.24 8.09 7.03
N PRO A 31 -4.08 7.06 6.78
CA PRO A 31 -5.06 6.94 5.68
C PRO A 31 -6.46 7.54 5.94
N HIS A 32 -7.24 7.72 4.86
CA HIS A 32 -8.63 8.23 4.79
C HIS A 32 -9.58 7.25 4.05
N ASP A 33 -10.90 7.28 4.36
CA ASP A 33 -12.00 6.58 3.66
C ASP A 33 -12.67 7.52 2.65
N ASP A 34 -12.21 7.48 1.39
CA ASP A 34 -12.81 8.26 0.32
C ASP A 34 -14.02 7.52 -0.28
N ARG A 35 -15.20 8.14 -0.20
CA ARG A 35 -16.41 7.65 -0.87
C ARG A 35 -16.72 8.48 -2.10
N LEU A 36 -16.77 7.81 -3.25
CA LEU A 36 -17.19 8.42 -4.50
C LEU A 36 -18.71 8.59 -4.51
N ALA A 37 -19.19 9.81 -4.75
CA ALA A 37 -20.59 10.08 -5.06
C ALA A 37 -20.66 10.79 -6.43
N PHE A 38 -21.65 10.43 -7.23
CA PHE A 38 -21.97 11.14 -8.47
C PHE A 38 -23.05 12.18 -8.18
N ALA A 39 -22.77 13.44 -8.44
CA ALA A 39 -23.77 14.52 -8.39
C ALA A 39 -24.17 14.89 -9.81
N VAL A 40 -25.49 15.00 -10.05
CA VAL A 40 -26.05 15.39 -11.35
C VAL A 40 -27.09 16.49 -11.12
N ARG A 41 -27.14 17.46 -12.03
CA ARG A 41 -28.11 18.57 -12.01
C ARG A 41 -29.54 18.02 -12.10
N GLU A 42 -30.40 18.40 -11.16
CA GLU A 42 -31.77 17.88 -11.04
C GLU A 42 -32.59 18.13 -12.33
N GLU A 43 -32.37 19.29 -12.96
CA GLU A 43 -33.00 19.70 -14.22
C GLU A 43 -32.66 18.80 -15.43
N THR A 44 -31.65 17.94 -15.32
CA THR A 44 -31.31 16.96 -16.39
C THR A 44 -32.21 15.73 -16.38
N GLY A 45 -32.92 15.47 -15.27
CA GLY A 45 -33.82 14.32 -15.11
C GLY A 45 -33.12 12.94 -15.11
N LEU A 46 -31.78 12.90 -15.04
CA LEU A 46 -30.98 11.68 -14.99
C LEU A 46 -30.98 11.12 -13.56
N ARG A 47 -31.31 9.84 -13.40
CA ARG A 47 -31.43 9.18 -12.07
C ARG A 47 -30.45 8.03 -11.88
N SER A 48 -29.78 7.61 -12.94
CA SER A 48 -28.79 6.54 -12.93
C SER A 48 -27.79 6.69 -14.08
N LEU A 49 -26.63 6.02 -13.98
CA LEU A 49 -25.65 5.97 -15.07
C LEU A 49 -26.19 5.27 -16.33
N ARG A 50 -27.25 4.46 -16.20
CA ARG A 50 -27.90 3.77 -17.33
C ARG A 50 -28.65 4.75 -18.24
N ASP A 51 -29.22 5.81 -17.65
CA ASP A 51 -29.94 6.85 -18.38
C ASP A 51 -29.04 7.59 -19.38
N LEU A 52 -27.74 7.72 -19.08
CA LEU A 52 -26.75 8.34 -19.99
C LEU A 52 -26.60 7.55 -21.28
N ARG A 53 -26.61 6.21 -21.19
CA ARG A 53 -26.46 5.31 -22.34
C ARG A 53 -27.75 5.21 -23.14
N GLU A 54 -28.88 5.05 -22.45
CA GLU A 54 -30.18 4.81 -23.08
C GLU A 54 -30.76 6.07 -23.74
N ARG A 55 -30.48 7.25 -23.17
CA ARG A 55 -30.98 8.53 -23.71
C ARG A 55 -29.94 9.27 -24.55
N GLN A 56 -28.75 8.69 -24.70
CA GLN A 56 -27.60 9.29 -25.41
C GLN A 56 -27.35 10.75 -25.00
N TYR A 57 -27.56 11.06 -23.71
CA TYR A 57 -27.50 12.43 -23.20
C TYR A 57 -26.05 12.92 -23.27
N PRO A 58 -25.75 14.07 -23.92
CA PRO A 58 -24.39 14.50 -24.23
C PRO A 58 -23.68 15.10 -23.02
N LEU A 59 -23.55 14.32 -21.95
CA LEU A 59 -22.84 14.70 -20.74
C LEU A 59 -21.34 14.51 -20.96
N ARG A 60 -20.55 15.58 -20.82
CA ARG A 60 -19.09 15.49 -20.75
C ARG A 60 -18.72 15.19 -19.30
N VAL A 61 -18.33 13.94 -19.02
CA VAL A 61 -17.91 13.53 -17.67
C VAL A 61 -16.58 14.19 -17.35
N ALA A 62 -16.59 15.18 -16.45
CA ALA A 62 -15.40 15.73 -15.85
C ALA A 62 -14.94 14.78 -14.73
N ILE A 63 -14.17 13.76 -15.10
CA ILE A 63 -13.39 12.97 -14.15
C ILE A 63 -12.11 13.78 -13.90
N PRO A 64 -11.64 13.97 -12.66
CA PRO A 64 -10.41 14.69 -12.45
C PRO A 64 -9.28 14.04 -13.26
N ALA A 65 -8.63 14.86 -14.08
CA ALA A 65 -7.40 14.48 -14.75
C ALA A 65 -6.35 14.07 -13.71
N SER A 66 -5.33 13.33 -14.14
CA SER A 66 -4.15 12.88 -13.37
C SER A 66 -3.30 13.98 -12.69
N ARG A 67 -3.85 15.19 -12.53
CA ARG A 67 -3.30 16.32 -11.80
C ARG A 67 -3.95 16.58 -10.43
N GLN A 68 -4.91 15.75 -9.98
CA GLN A 68 -5.45 15.83 -8.62
C GLN A 68 -4.91 14.69 -7.75
N LEU A 69 -3.67 14.90 -7.34
CA LEU A 69 -3.11 14.60 -6.04
C LEU A 69 -4.03 13.84 -5.06
N HIS A 70 -3.72 12.57 -4.88
CA HIS A 70 -4.32 11.55 -4.02
C HIS A 70 -3.13 10.71 -3.49
N PRO A 71 -3.11 10.16 -2.25
CA PRO A 71 -1.99 9.47 -1.54
C PRO A 71 -0.93 8.75 -2.39
N ALA A 72 -0.12 9.53 -3.09
CA ALA A 72 0.82 9.06 -4.10
C ALA A 72 2.16 8.57 -3.49
N GLY A 73 2.15 8.23 -2.19
CA GLY A 73 3.33 7.76 -1.44
C GLY A 73 3.36 6.26 -1.18
N VAL A 74 2.19 5.62 -1.20
CA VAL A 74 1.97 4.16 -1.18
C VAL A 74 2.29 3.53 -2.55
N VAL A 75 2.51 4.37 -3.56
CA VAL A 75 2.74 4.13 -5.01
C VAL A 75 4.02 3.37 -5.36
N ALA A 76 4.76 2.80 -4.40
CA ALA A 76 5.83 1.87 -4.76
C ALA A 76 5.36 0.45 -4.55
N GLU A 77 4.94 0.10 -3.34
CA GLU A 77 4.44 -1.24 -3.01
C GLU A 77 3.04 -1.48 -3.52
N GLU A 78 2.17 -0.48 -3.57
CA GLU A 78 0.87 -0.61 -4.21
C GLU A 78 1.02 -0.78 -5.72
N VAL A 79 1.97 -0.08 -6.33
CA VAL A 79 2.27 -0.23 -7.75
C VAL A 79 2.92 -1.60 -8.02
N LEU A 80 3.88 -2.00 -7.20
CA LEU A 80 4.55 -3.31 -7.23
C LEU A 80 3.60 -4.49 -6.95
N ALA A 81 2.79 -4.42 -5.90
CA ALA A 81 1.77 -5.40 -5.54
C ALA A 81 0.69 -5.46 -6.61
N GLN A 82 0.28 -4.32 -7.19
CA GLN A 82 -0.55 -4.33 -8.40
C GLN A 82 0.15 -4.96 -9.62
N TYR A 83 1.47 -5.12 -9.58
CA TYR A 83 2.30 -5.77 -10.61
C TYR A 83 2.76 -7.19 -10.22
N GLY A 84 2.26 -7.75 -9.11
CA GLY A 84 2.58 -9.11 -8.64
C GLY A 84 3.99 -9.29 -8.06
N VAL A 85 4.80 -8.22 -7.99
CA VAL A 85 6.17 -8.26 -7.46
C VAL A 85 6.21 -7.39 -6.24
N THR A 86 6.74 -7.84 -5.13
CA THR A 86 6.96 -6.97 -3.98
C THR A 86 8.46 -6.67 -3.81
N LEU A 87 8.81 -5.57 -3.15
CA LEU A 87 10.20 -5.39 -2.68
C LEU A 87 10.62 -6.50 -1.71
N ARG A 88 9.66 -7.25 -1.18
CA ARG A 88 9.84 -8.27 -0.16
C ARG A 88 10.28 -9.59 -0.75
N ASP A 89 9.88 -9.91 -1.98
CA ASP A 89 10.44 -11.03 -2.73
C ASP A 89 11.95 -10.88 -2.85
N ILE A 90 12.42 -9.68 -3.19
CA ILE A 90 13.85 -9.36 -3.24
C ILE A 90 14.51 -9.53 -1.87
N GLU A 91 13.92 -8.99 -0.80
CA GLU A 91 14.49 -9.07 0.55
C GLU A 91 14.45 -10.47 1.18
N ALA A 92 13.45 -11.30 0.83
CA ALA A 92 13.29 -12.68 1.29
C ALA A 92 14.33 -13.60 0.65
N TRP A 93 14.79 -13.26 -0.55
CA TRP A 93 15.95 -13.87 -1.23
C TRP A 93 17.30 -13.28 -0.78
N GLY A 94 17.28 -12.32 0.16
CA GLY A 94 18.46 -11.66 0.69
C GLY A 94 19.07 -10.60 -0.24
N GLY A 95 18.34 -10.20 -1.28
CA GLY A 95 18.64 -9.03 -2.10
C GLY A 95 18.12 -7.75 -1.44
N GLN A 96 18.44 -6.62 -2.07
CA GLN A 96 18.01 -5.30 -1.64
C GLN A 96 17.72 -4.42 -2.85
N VAL A 97 16.97 -3.34 -2.65
CA VAL A 97 16.65 -2.35 -3.69
C VAL A 97 17.53 -1.12 -3.52
N VAL A 98 17.72 -0.69 -2.27
CA VAL A 98 18.59 0.41 -1.85
C VAL A 98 19.68 -0.18 -0.97
N ASP A 99 20.91 0.27 -1.14
CA ASP A 99 22.00 -0.08 -0.22
C ASP A 99 21.74 0.57 1.16
N PRO A 100 21.70 -0.20 2.26
CA PRO A 100 21.47 0.33 3.61
C PRO A 100 22.56 1.29 4.07
N ASN A 101 23.77 1.18 3.52
CA ASN A 101 24.92 2.01 3.87
C ASN A 101 25.12 3.17 2.90
N ASP A 102 24.48 3.14 1.72
CA ASP A 102 24.51 4.21 0.72
C ASP A 102 23.14 4.36 0.04
N THR A 103 22.34 5.31 0.53
CA THR A 103 20.99 5.59 -0.01
C THR A 103 20.99 6.16 -1.43
N LYS A 104 22.16 6.30 -2.06
CA LYS A 104 22.29 6.66 -3.48
C LYS A 104 22.52 5.44 -4.38
N ARG A 105 22.82 4.27 -3.83
CA ARG A 105 23.12 3.07 -4.62
C ARG A 105 21.87 2.20 -4.76
N CYS A 106 21.52 1.90 -6.01
CA CYS A 106 20.46 0.95 -6.35
C CYS A 106 21.03 -0.46 -6.53
N LEU A 107 20.40 -1.44 -5.88
CA LEU A 107 20.86 -2.83 -5.83
C LEU A 107 19.99 -3.79 -6.67
N LEU A 108 19.05 -3.28 -7.46
CA LEU A 108 18.19 -4.09 -8.34
C LEU A 108 18.95 -4.91 -9.39
N GLY A 109 20.17 -4.48 -9.75
CA GLY A 109 21.03 -5.19 -10.69
C GLY A 109 21.83 -6.34 -10.10
N GLU A 110 21.86 -6.48 -8.78
CA GLU A 110 22.63 -7.51 -8.07
C GLU A 110 21.96 -8.89 -8.19
N ASP A 111 22.77 -9.96 -8.15
CA ASP A 111 22.32 -11.33 -8.46
C ASP A 111 21.12 -11.78 -7.62
N LYS A 112 21.08 -11.45 -6.33
CA LYS A 112 19.96 -11.83 -5.46
C LYS A 112 18.66 -11.10 -5.81
N ALA A 113 18.75 -9.83 -6.22
CA ALA A 113 17.57 -9.08 -6.65
C ALA A 113 17.08 -9.57 -8.02
N GLN A 114 18.00 -9.87 -8.94
CA GLN A 114 17.70 -10.47 -10.24
C GLN A 114 17.04 -11.84 -10.09
N ALA A 115 17.54 -12.70 -9.20
CA ALA A 115 16.97 -14.02 -8.94
C ALA A 115 15.53 -13.94 -8.40
N ALA A 116 15.26 -13.03 -7.46
CA ALA A 116 13.91 -12.84 -6.93
C ALA A 116 12.94 -12.31 -8.00
N LEU A 117 13.37 -11.31 -8.78
CA LEU A 117 12.57 -10.76 -9.87
C LEU A 117 12.27 -11.79 -10.96
N GLU A 118 13.26 -12.62 -11.31
CA GLU A 118 13.09 -13.70 -12.28
C GLU A 118 12.17 -14.80 -11.73
N TRP A 119 12.25 -15.14 -10.45
CA TRP A 119 11.33 -16.07 -9.83
C TRP A 119 9.87 -15.60 -9.93
N VAL A 120 9.59 -14.33 -9.60
CA VAL A 120 8.24 -13.77 -9.78
C VAL A 120 7.83 -13.74 -11.25
N ARG A 121 8.75 -13.36 -12.16
CA ARG A 121 8.49 -13.35 -13.61
C ARG A 121 8.06 -14.73 -14.10
N LYS A 122 8.76 -15.79 -13.69
CA LYS A 122 8.42 -17.18 -14.04
C LYS A 122 7.02 -17.56 -13.54
N LEU A 123 6.70 -17.24 -12.29
CA LEU A 123 5.36 -17.51 -11.74
C LEU A 123 4.23 -16.83 -12.53
N MET A 124 4.46 -15.60 -12.99
CA MET A 124 3.46 -14.84 -13.74
C MET A 124 3.35 -15.28 -15.20
N TRP A 125 4.49 -15.43 -15.88
CA TRP A 125 4.54 -15.52 -17.34
C TRP A 125 4.74 -16.95 -17.85
N ASP A 126 5.58 -17.75 -17.19
CA ASP A 126 5.89 -19.12 -17.61
C ASP A 126 4.87 -20.08 -17.00
N ASP A 127 4.82 -20.12 -15.66
CA ASP A 127 4.06 -21.10 -14.89
C ASP A 127 2.58 -20.71 -14.76
N LYS A 128 2.27 -19.42 -14.91
CA LYS A 128 0.93 -18.83 -14.76
C LYS A 128 0.27 -19.17 -13.41
N ALA A 129 1.09 -19.41 -12.40
CA ALA A 129 0.67 -19.66 -11.03
C ALA A 129 0.30 -18.36 -10.29
N MET A 130 0.81 -17.22 -10.76
CA MET A 130 0.46 -15.89 -10.28
C MET A 130 -0.37 -15.14 -11.33
N ALA A 131 -1.42 -14.45 -10.87
CA ALA A 131 -2.31 -13.73 -11.75
C ALA A 131 -1.64 -12.50 -12.38
N GLN A 132 -1.88 -12.29 -13.67
CA GLN A 132 -1.38 -11.13 -14.40
C GLN A 132 -2.36 -9.97 -14.31
N ARG A 133 -1.85 -8.75 -14.09
CA ARG A 133 -2.66 -7.55 -13.91
C ARG A 133 -3.70 -7.35 -15.01
N LEU A 134 -3.30 -7.49 -16.27
CA LEU A 134 -4.18 -7.25 -17.42
C LEU A 134 -5.32 -8.27 -17.54
N LEU A 135 -5.13 -9.50 -17.03
CA LEU A 135 -6.17 -10.52 -16.99
C LEU A 135 -7.23 -10.22 -15.91
N LEU A 136 -6.86 -9.44 -14.89
CA LEU A 136 -7.76 -9.07 -13.81
C LEU A 136 -8.58 -7.81 -14.11
N ALA A 137 -8.11 -6.95 -15.02
CA ALA A 137 -8.74 -5.68 -15.36
C ALA A 137 -10.22 -5.78 -15.78
N PRO A 138 -10.67 -6.80 -16.56
CA PRO A 138 -12.08 -6.95 -16.92
C PRO A 138 -13.01 -7.23 -15.74
N MET A 139 -12.48 -7.61 -14.57
CA MET A 139 -13.31 -7.94 -13.41
C MET A 139 -13.83 -6.71 -12.65
N GLY A 140 -13.49 -5.48 -13.07
CA GLY A 140 -14.09 -4.23 -12.56
C GLY A 140 -13.80 -3.90 -11.09
N GLN A 141 -13.08 -4.77 -10.38
CA GLN A 141 -12.54 -4.56 -9.05
C GLN A 141 -11.25 -3.78 -9.23
N GLY A 142 -11.21 -2.50 -8.82
CA GLY A 142 -9.96 -1.74 -8.79
C GLY A 142 -8.98 -2.40 -7.82
N PHE A 143 -8.19 -3.37 -8.30
CA PHE A 143 -7.19 -4.21 -7.61
C PHE A 143 -7.42 -4.45 -6.12
N ASN A 144 -8.68 -4.67 -5.72
CA ASN A 144 -9.03 -5.00 -4.36
C ASN A 144 -8.81 -6.50 -4.16
N THR A 145 -7.62 -6.85 -3.69
CA THR A 145 -7.17 -8.22 -3.39
C THR A 145 -8.15 -8.99 -2.50
N GLN A 146 -8.80 -8.31 -1.56
CA GLN A 146 -9.81 -8.88 -0.66
C GLN A 146 -11.08 -9.30 -1.41
N ALA A 147 -11.57 -8.44 -2.30
CA ALA A 147 -12.73 -8.75 -3.13
C ALA A 147 -12.42 -9.83 -4.18
N LEU A 148 -11.20 -9.83 -4.71
CA LEU A 148 -10.71 -10.88 -5.61
C LEU A 148 -10.68 -12.24 -4.89
N PHE A 149 -10.10 -12.30 -3.70
CA PHE A 149 -10.06 -13.52 -2.90
C PHE A 149 -11.48 -14.00 -2.52
N ALA A 150 -12.36 -13.08 -2.12
CA ALA A 150 -13.75 -13.38 -1.81
C ALA A 150 -14.55 -13.95 -2.98
N SER A 151 -14.12 -13.74 -4.24
CA SER A 151 -14.75 -14.36 -5.41
C SER A 151 -14.59 -15.89 -5.47
N GLY A 152 -13.73 -16.47 -4.63
CA GLY A 152 -13.43 -17.90 -4.61
C GLY A 152 -12.58 -18.39 -5.78
N LYS A 153 -12.08 -17.47 -6.63
CA LYS A 153 -11.26 -17.80 -7.82
C LYS A 153 -9.77 -17.89 -7.54
N PHE A 154 -9.31 -17.48 -6.36
CA PHE A 154 -7.90 -17.49 -5.97
C PHE A 154 -7.72 -18.35 -4.73
N ALA A 155 -6.76 -19.26 -4.78
CA ALA A 155 -6.44 -20.13 -3.64
C ALA A 155 -5.73 -19.37 -2.50
N MET A 156 -5.01 -18.30 -2.84
CA MET A 156 -4.29 -17.46 -1.88
C MET A 156 -4.22 -16.01 -2.37
N VAL A 157 -4.08 -15.09 -1.43
CA VAL A 157 -3.78 -13.69 -1.69
C VAL A 157 -2.78 -13.19 -0.64
N GLU A 158 -1.80 -12.41 -1.06
CA GLU A 158 -0.98 -11.62 -0.14
C GLU A 158 -1.65 -10.24 0.01
N ASP A 159 -1.96 -9.87 1.24
CA ASP A 159 -2.55 -8.58 1.56
C ASP A 159 -2.20 -8.18 3.01
N GLY A 160 -2.47 -6.93 3.36
CA GLY A 160 -2.35 -6.46 4.74
C GLY A 160 -3.32 -7.17 5.68
N PHE A 161 -3.02 -7.05 6.97
CA PHE A 161 -3.76 -7.75 8.02
C PHE A 161 -5.09 -7.01 8.35
N TYR A 162 -6.12 -7.23 7.52
CA TYR A 162 -7.39 -6.49 7.53
C TYR A 162 -8.63 -7.37 7.84
N PRO A 163 -8.78 -7.89 9.07
CA PRO A 163 -9.78 -8.91 9.38
C PRO A 163 -11.23 -8.46 9.13
N PHE A 164 -11.57 -7.21 9.45
CA PHE A 164 -12.94 -6.71 9.24
C PHE A 164 -13.26 -6.51 7.77
N SER A 165 -12.27 -6.04 6.99
CA SER A 165 -12.45 -5.88 5.57
C SER A 165 -12.59 -7.25 4.89
N MET A 166 -11.82 -8.25 5.33
CA MET A 166 -11.95 -9.60 4.80
C MET A 166 -13.29 -10.25 5.14
N ALA A 167 -13.73 -10.16 6.40
CA ALA A 167 -15.06 -10.65 6.80
C ALA A 167 -16.19 -10.00 5.97
N ARG A 168 -16.13 -8.68 5.73
CA ARG A 168 -17.14 -7.96 4.92
C ARG A 168 -17.14 -8.35 3.45
N ASN A 169 -15.98 -8.64 2.87
CA ASN A 169 -15.89 -9.07 1.47
C ASN A 169 -16.34 -10.53 1.31
N ILE A 170 -15.92 -11.40 2.21
CA ILE A 170 -16.19 -12.85 2.13
C ILE A 170 -17.62 -13.19 2.55
N GLN A 171 -18.19 -12.52 3.54
CA GLN A 171 -19.57 -12.73 4.02
C GLN A 171 -19.90 -14.21 4.29
N LYS A 172 -18.94 -14.97 4.82
CA LYS A 172 -19.03 -16.41 5.10
C LYS A 172 -19.27 -17.30 3.88
N GLN A 173 -19.09 -16.79 2.66
CA GLN A 173 -19.29 -17.55 1.42
C GLN A 173 -18.18 -18.58 1.18
N ILE A 174 -16.98 -18.34 1.71
CA ILE A 174 -15.84 -19.25 1.62
C ILE A 174 -15.19 -19.45 3.00
N ASN A 175 -14.61 -20.64 3.19
CA ASN A 175 -13.72 -20.90 4.33
C ASN A 175 -12.34 -20.30 4.03
N TRP A 176 -11.81 -19.54 4.97
CA TRP A 176 -10.52 -18.84 4.82
C TRP A 176 -9.79 -18.72 6.14
N ARG A 177 -8.47 -18.57 6.08
CA ARG A 177 -7.60 -18.38 7.26
C ARG A 177 -6.40 -17.51 6.90
N TYR A 178 -5.92 -16.73 7.85
CA TYR A 178 -4.61 -16.10 7.78
C TYR A 178 -3.51 -17.13 8.03
N MET A 179 -2.42 -16.98 7.27
CA MET A 179 -1.19 -17.75 7.42
C MET A 179 -0.02 -16.79 7.43
N HIS A 180 1.09 -17.19 8.06
CA HIS A 180 2.35 -16.49 7.85
C HIS A 180 2.72 -16.49 6.37
N THR A 181 3.36 -15.42 5.92
CA THR A 181 3.89 -15.37 4.57
C THR A 181 4.97 -16.44 4.35
N PRO A 182 5.12 -16.95 3.12
CA PRO A 182 6.16 -17.90 2.79
C PRO A 182 7.56 -17.41 3.17
N THR A 183 8.44 -18.36 3.48
CA THR A 183 9.84 -18.05 3.79
C THR A 183 10.62 -18.05 2.48
N GLY A 184 11.36 -16.98 2.18
CA GLY A 184 12.29 -16.98 1.05
C GLY A 184 13.60 -17.67 1.40
N PRO A 185 14.50 -17.89 0.42
CA PRO A 185 15.75 -18.62 0.62
C PRO A 185 16.67 -18.04 1.71
N ALA A 186 16.56 -16.75 2.01
CA ALA A 186 17.33 -16.12 3.07
C ALA A 186 16.54 -15.98 4.37
N ARG A 187 15.26 -15.57 4.29
CA ARG A 187 14.40 -15.30 5.46
C ARG A 187 12.94 -15.11 5.07
N ARG A 188 12.06 -15.08 6.07
CA ARG A 188 10.72 -14.51 5.95
C ARG A 188 10.82 -12.99 6.05
N ARG A 189 10.09 -12.26 5.21
CA ARG A 189 10.07 -10.79 5.21
C ARG A 189 8.76 -10.29 4.59
N VAL A 190 8.18 -9.27 5.20
CA VAL A 190 7.03 -8.54 4.66
C VAL A 190 7.15 -7.05 4.97
N LEU A 191 6.34 -6.23 4.32
CA LEU A 191 6.15 -4.85 4.76
C LEU A 191 5.47 -4.83 6.13
N GLY A 192 6.11 -4.18 7.09
CA GLY A 192 5.45 -3.72 8.30
C GLY A 192 5.21 -2.22 8.16
N THR A 193 4.00 -1.81 7.79
CA THR A 193 3.62 -0.40 7.88
C THR A 193 3.09 -0.11 9.27
N THR A 194 3.45 1.07 9.77
CA THR A 194 2.80 1.67 10.92
C THR A 194 2.45 3.08 10.55
N ASP A 195 1.18 3.42 10.75
CA ASP A 195 0.73 4.79 10.62
C ASP A 195 0.98 5.50 11.96
N GLY A 196 1.55 6.71 11.90
CA GLY A 196 2.05 7.41 13.09
C GLY A 196 1.67 8.89 13.11
N PHE A 197 1.49 9.43 14.32
CA PHE A 197 1.01 10.80 14.51
C PHE A 197 2.16 11.79 14.59
N VAL A 198 1.90 13.04 14.16
CA VAL A 198 2.96 14.04 14.00
C VAL A 198 2.57 15.41 14.51
N ILE A 199 3.57 16.06 15.11
CA ILE A 199 3.48 17.47 15.47
C ILE A 199 4.27 18.27 14.45
N TRP A 200 3.59 19.21 13.81
CA TRP A 200 4.26 20.14 12.91
C TRP A 200 5.11 21.12 13.72
N LYS A 201 6.41 21.23 13.37
CA LYS A 201 7.37 22.07 14.10
C LYS A 201 6.96 23.55 14.21
N GLY A 202 6.19 24.08 13.26
CA GLY A 202 5.74 25.48 13.28
C GLY A 202 4.45 25.74 14.07
N THR A 203 3.93 24.74 14.81
CA THR A 203 2.72 24.94 15.62
C THR A 203 2.93 26.05 16.64
N LYS A 204 1.94 26.93 16.80
CA LYS A 204 1.91 27.94 17.88
C LYS A 204 1.53 27.32 19.23
N TYR A 205 1.12 26.05 19.26
CA TYR A 205 0.61 25.34 20.43
C TYR A 205 1.32 23.98 20.61
N PRO A 206 2.64 23.96 20.87
CA PRO A 206 3.41 22.71 20.98
C PRO A 206 2.92 21.84 22.14
N ASP A 207 2.61 22.43 23.30
CA ASP A 207 2.19 21.67 24.49
C ASP A 207 0.81 21.03 24.28
N ALA A 208 -0.15 21.76 23.74
CA ALA A 208 -1.47 21.20 23.43
C ALA A 208 -1.41 20.11 22.36
N ALA A 209 -0.56 20.27 21.34
CA ALA A 209 -0.33 19.23 20.34
C ALA A 209 0.32 17.98 20.94
N TRP A 210 1.19 18.14 21.94
CA TRP A 210 1.81 17.05 22.68
C TRP A 210 0.78 16.28 23.53
N GLU A 211 -0.10 16.99 24.24
CA GLU A 211 -1.20 16.35 25.00
C GLU A 211 -2.11 15.51 24.08
N LEU A 212 -2.48 16.05 22.92
CA LEU A 212 -3.25 15.31 21.93
C LEU A 212 -2.50 14.07 21.41
N LEU A 213 -1.20 14.19 21.12
CA LEU A 213 -0.39 13.07 20.65
C LEU A 213 -0.35 11.92 21.68
N LYS A 214 -0.20 12.25 22.97
CA LYS A 214 -0.22 11.26 24.05
C LYS A 214 -1.56 10.53 24.11
N TYR A 215 -2.67 11.22 23.94
CA TYR A 215 -4.00 10.60 23.87
C TYR A 215 -4.12 9.65 22.67
N LEU A 216 -3.71 10.10 21.47
CA LEU A 216 -3.78 9.32 20.24
C LEU A 216 -2.87 8.08 20.25
N ALA A 217 -1.73 8.15 20.94
CA ALA A 217 -0.86 7.00 21.19
C ALA A 217 -1.29 6.15 22.40
N GLY A 218 -2.32 6.60 23.12
CA GLY A 218 -2.82 5.98 24.33
C GLY A 218 -3.60 4.69 24.07
N PRO A 219 -3.79 3.86 25.12
CA PRO A 219 -4.55 2.61 25.02
C PRO A 219 -6.00 2.83 24.58
N ASP A 220 -6.65 3.90 25.01
CA ASP A 220 -8.07 4.15 24.70
C ASP A 220 -8.31 4.43 23.22
N TYR A 221 -7.47 5.28 22.62
CA TYR A 221 -7.53 5.55 21.19
C TYR A 221 -7.25 4.28 20.37
N GLN A 222 -6.20 3.53 20.73
CA GLN A 222 -5.84 2.28 20.06
C GLN A 222 -6.97 1.23 20.16
N GLN A 223 -7.61 1.08 21.33
CA GLN A 223 -8.78 0.20 21.48
C GLN A 223 -9.95 0.65 20.58
N ASN A 224 -10.24 1.95 20.51
CA ASN A 224 -11.29 2.49 19.64
C ASN A 224 -10.97 2.29 18.15
N GLN A 225 -9.70 2.41 17.76
CA GLN A 225 -9.24 2.06 16.42
C GLN A 225 -9.52 0.59 16.12
N VAL A 226 -9.09 -0.33 17.00
CA VAL A 226 -9.33 -1.77 16.85
C VAL A 226 -10.82 -2.07 16.71
N ARG A 227 -11.68 -1.49 17.56
CA ARG A 227 -13.14 -1.69 17.51
C ARG A 227 -13.76 -1.20 16.20
N SER A 228 -13.17 -0.19 15.58
CA SER A 228 -13.70 0.42 14.35
C SER A 228 -13.19 -0.27 13.09
N THR A 229 -11.92 -0.71 13.07
CA THR A 229 -11.23 -1.14 11.86
C THR A 229 -10.77 -2.60 11.90
N GLY A 230 -10.61 -3.17 13.08
CA GLY A 230 -10.02 -4.49 13.29
C GLY A 230 -8.50 -4.53 13.06
N LEU A 231 -7.87 -3.39 12.81
CA LEU A 231 -6.42 -3.31 12.57
C LEU A 231 -5.64 -3.79 13.80
N LEU A 232 -4.49 -4.40 13.55
CA LEU A 232 -3.58 -4.84 14.59
C LEU A 232 -3.02 -3.62 15.35
N PRO A 233 -3.19 -3.53 16.68
CA PRO A 233 -2.71 -2.39 17.44
C PRO A 233 -1.19 -2.45 17.62
N VAL A 234 -0.56 -1.28 17.67
CA VAL A 234 0.89 -1.16 17.91
C VAL A 234 1.25 -1.17 19.39
N ARG A 235 0.27 -0.92 20.28
CA ARG A 235 0.48 -0.96 21.72
C ARG A 235 0.31 -2.39 22.23
N TYR A 236 1.37 -2.98 22.76
CA TYR A 236 1.34 -4.33 23.32
C TYR A 236 0.22 -4.54 24.36
N SER A 237 -0.08 -3.53 25.18
CA SER A 237 -1.18 -3.64 26.16
C SER A 237 -2.58 -3.81 25.56
N VAL A 238 -2.76 -3.45 24.29
CA VAL A 238 -4.05 -3.57 23.56
C VAL A 238 -4.07 -4.85 22.75
N LEU A 239 -2.89 -5.40 22.41
CA LEU A 239 -2.73 -6.60 21.60
C LEU A 239 -3.42 -7.82 22.22
N ASP A 240 -3.36 -7.96 23.55
CA ASP A 240 -3.98 -9.09 24.27
C ASP A 240 -5.52 -9.10 24.13
N GLN A 241 -6.13 -7.92 23.93
CA GLN A 241 -7.58 -7.78 23.77
C GLN A 241 -8.01 -7.79 22.29
N TRP A 242 -7.09 -7.57 21.36
CA TRP A 242 -7.40 -7.36 19.95
C TRP A 242 -8.18 -8.53 19.34
N LYS A 243 -7.72 -9.77 19.54
CA LYS A 243 -8.41 -10.97 19.04
C LYS A 243 -9.85 -11.05 19.56
N LYS A 244 -10.05 -10.78 20.85
CA LYS A 244 -11.37 -10.76 21.48
C LYS A 244 -12.27 -9.70 20.83
N ILE A 245 -11.79 -8.47 20.68
CA ILE A 245 -12.55 -7.39 20.03
C ILE A 245 -12.93 -7.77 18.60
N CYS A 246 -12.02 -8.41 17.86
CA CYS A 246 -12.29 -8.83 16.49
C CYS A 246 -13.41 -9.87 16.43
N VAL A 247 -13.34 -10.91 17.26
CA VAL A 247 -14.35 -11.99 17.31
C VAL A 247 -15.71 -11.48 17.81
N GLU A 248 -15.74 -10.56 18.78
CA GLU A 248 -16.99 -9.94 19.23
C GLU A 248 -17.70 -9.18 18.10
N ARG A 249 -16.94 -8.53 17.21
CA ARG A 249 -17.48 -7.78 16.08
C ARG A 249 -17.92 -8.68 14.93
N PHE A 250 -17.12 -9.70 14.62
CA PHE A 250 -17.37 -10.68 13.56
C PHE A 250 -17.07 -12.08 14.10
N PRO A 251 -18.08 -12.82 14.60
CA PRO A 251 -17.87 -14.13 15.24
C PRO A 251 -17.14 -15.16 14.37
N GLU A 252 -17.28 -15.07 13.04
CA GLU A 252 -16.56 -15.92 12.08
C GLU A 252 -15.04 -15.79 12.15
N LEU A 253 -14.52 -14.69 12.70
CA LEU A 253 -13.08 -14.50 12.87
C LEU A 253 -12.47 -15.43 13.94
N ALA A 254 -13.29 -16.16 14.69
CA ALA A 254 -12.79 -17.20 15.60
C ALA A 254 -12.02 -18.30 14.84
N ASP A 255 -12.39 -18.57 13.59
CA ASP A 255 -11.86 -19.70 12.81
C ASP A 255 -10.75 -19.31 11.83
N VAL A 256 -10.40 -18.02 11.71
CA VAL A 256 -9.53 -17.49 10.63
C VAL A 256 -8.06 -17.35 11.02
N ASN A 257 -7.64 -17.88 12.18
CA ASN A 257 -6.26 -17.82 12.69
C ASN A 257 -5.71 -16.38 12.84
N LEU A 258 -6.31 -15.58 13.74
CA LEU A 258 -5.84 -14.22 14.03
C LEU A 258 -4.46 -14.17 14.72
N ASP A 259 -3.97 -15.29 15.26
CA ASP A 259 -2.71 -15.33 16.04
C ASP A 259 -1.47 -14.97 15.20
N VAL A 260 -1.56 -15.14 13.88
CA VAL A 260 -0.53 -14.73 12.90
C VAL A 260 -0.10 -13.28 13.08
N GLY A 261 -1.02 -12.36 13.39
CA GLY A 261 -0.70 -10.93 13.55
C GLY A 261 0.28 -10.69 14.71
N PRO A 262 -0.11 -11.01 15.96
CA PRO A 262 0.77 -10.94 17.13
C PRO A 262 2.07 -11.75 16.97
N GLU A 263 1.99 -12.95 16.39
CA GLU A 263 3.17 -13.80 16.14
C GLU A 263 4.14 -13.13 15.17
N ALA A 264 3.64 -12.55 14.08
CA ALA A 264 4.47 -11.84 13.11
C ALA A 264 5.26 -10.71 13.75
N MET A 265 4.63 -9.92 14.62
CA MET A 265 5.29 -8.85 15.36
C MET A 265 6.39 -9.39 16.28
N LYS A 266 6.11 -10.48 17.01
CA LYS A 266 7.11 -11.13 17.89
C LYS A 266 8.29 -11.71 17.12
N MET A 267 8.02 -12.29 15.94
CA MET A 267 9.04 -12.83 15.06
C MET A 267 9.87 -11.75 14.35
N GLY A 268 9.40 -10.49 14.33
CA GLY A 268 10.14 -9.34 13.80
C GLY A 268 10.39 -9.38 12.28
N TYR A 269 9.64 -10.22 11.55
CA TYR A 269 9.77 -10.29 10.09
C TYR A 269 8.99 -9.19 9.32
N PRO A 270 7.95 -8.54 9.87
CA PRO A 270 7.45 -7.28 9.32
C PRO A 270 8.49 -6.18 9.52
N GLY A 271 8.87 -5.50 8.46
CA GLY A 271 9.95 -4.52 8.53
C GLY A 271 9.70 -3.26 7.71
N ASN A 272 10.40 -2.19 8.13
CA ASN A 272 10.41 -0.92 7.45
C ASN A 272 11.16 -0.99 6.11
N ARG A 273 10.92 0.03 5.28
CA ARG A 273 11.61 0.23 4.00
C ARG A 273 12.81 1.17 4.16
N ILE A 274 13.86 0.91 3.35
CA ILE A 274 14.95 1.85 3.10
C ILE A 274 14.59 2.70 1.88
N LEU A 275 14.72 4.01 2.01
CA LEU A 275 14.40 4.98 0.96
C LEU A 275 15.68 5.47 0.30
N PHE A 276 15.61 5.75 -1.01
CA PHE A 276 16.70 6.47 -1.68
C PHE A 276 16.79 7.92 -1.18
N LYS A 277 17.95 8.56 -1.39
CA LYS A 277 18.16 9.98 -1.11
C LYS A 277 17.08 10.87 -1.76
N LYS A 278 16.69 10.56 -3.00
CA LYS A 278 15.61 11.21 -3.74
C LYS A 278 14.59 10.18 -4.22
N ASP A 279 13.95 9.51 -3.26
CA ASP A 279 13.11 8.33 -3.49
C ASP A 279 11.95 8.53 -4.46
N ALA A 280 11.34 9.73 -4.50
CA ALA A 280 10.27 10.03 -5.47
C ALA A 280 10.76 9.97 -6.92
N GLU A 281 11.96 10.47 -7.20
CA GLU A 281 12.55 10.50 -8.55
C GLU A 281 13.05 9.11 -8.96
N ALA A 282 13.73 8.40 -8.05
CA ALA A 282 14.14 7.01 -8.27
C ALA A 282 12.94 6.12 -8.64
N ARG A 283 11.80 6.32 -7.96
CA ARG A 283 10.58 5.55 -8.21
C ARG A 283 10.01 5.75 -9.61
N GLN A 284 10.09 6.95 -10.20
CA GLN A 284 9.59 7.16 -11.57
C GLN A 284 10.29 6.23 -12.57
N THR A 285 11.61 6.06 -12.40
CA THR A 285 12.42 5.17 -13.23
C THR A 285 12.12 3.69 -12.94
N ILE A 286 12.05 3.31 -11.66
CA ILE A 286 11.82 1.91 -11.24
C ILE A 286 10.42 1.42 -11.65
N VAL A 287 9.39 2.24 -11.47
CA VAL A 287 8.00 1.90 -11.81
C VAL A 287 7.84 1.63 -13.30
N ALA A 288 8.41 2.49 -14.16
CA ALA A 288 8.38 2.27 -15.60
C ALA A 288 9.08 0.97 -16.03
N ALA A 289 10.13 0.56 -15.32
CA ALA A 289 10.80 -0.71 -15.58
C ALA A 289 9.95 -1.91 -15.16
N LEU A 290 9.29 -1.83 -14.00
CA LEU A 290 8.38 -2.87 -13.52
C LEU A 290 7.20 -3.08 -14.46
N GLU A 291 6.62 -2.01 -15.00
CA GLU A 291 5.54 -2.11 -15.99
C GLU A 291 5.97 -2.89 -17.24
N LYS A 292 7.17 -2.60 -17.76
CA LYS A 292 7.71 -3.29 -18.94
C LYS A 292 7.90 -4.79 -18.70
N VAL A 293 8.36 -5.18 -17.50
CA VAL A 293 8.71 -6.58 -17.19
C VAL A 293 7.49 -7.38 -16.69
N PHE A 294 6.64 -6.81 -15.85
CA PHE A 294 5.59 -7.55 -15.14
C PHE A 294 4.16 -7.25 -15.62
N ILE A 295 3.98 -6.25 -16.50
CA ILE A 295 2.67 -5.94 -17.10
C ILE A 295 2.65 -6.19 -18.58
N VAL A 296 3.61 -5.63 -19.30
CA VAL A 296 3.74 -5.87 -20.73
C VAL A 296 4.37 -7.24 -20.99
N GLY A 297 5.33 -7.66 -20.16
CA GLY A 297 5.96 -9.00 -20.25
C GLY A 297 6.99 -9.16 -21.36
N GLY A 298 7.26 -8.10 -22.15
CA GLY A 298 8.17 -8.14 -23.30
C GLY A 298 9.62 -7.79 -22.98
N THR A 299 9.95 -7.49 -21.73
CA THR A 299 11.29 -7.05 -21.32
C THR A 299 11.90 -8.04 -20.32
N PRO A 300 13.16 -8.48 -20.51
CA PRO A 300 13.80 -9.42 -19.58
C PRO A 300 14.17 -8.75 -18.26
N VAL A 301 14.27 -9.54 -17.18
CA VAL A 301 14.67 -9.07 -15.83
C VAL A 301 16.07 -8.44 -15.82
N SER A 302 16.95 -8.84 -16.74
CA SER A 302 18.28 -8.22 -16.90
C SER A 302 18.24 -6.72 -17.17
N TYR A 303 17.11 -6.18 -17.67
CA TYR A 303 16.90 -4.75 -17.83
C TYR A 303 17.06 -3.96 -16.53
N PHE A 304 16.77 -4.57 -15.38
CA PHE A 304 16.95 -3.92 -14.08
C PHE A 304 18.42 -3.60 -13.75
N LYS A 305 19.40 -4.19 -14.46
CA LYS A 305 20.82 -3.82 -14.33
C LYS A 305 21.07 -2.40 -14.85
N ASP A 306 20.52 -2.07 -16.02
CA ASP A 306 20.63 -0.73 -16.60
C ASP A 306 19.85 0.30 -15.77
N VAL A 307 18.65 -0.09 -15.30
CA VAL A 307 17.82 0.72 -14.39
C VAL A 307 18.56 1.01 -13.09
N ALA A 308 19.23 0.03 -12.50
CA ALA A 308 20.00 0.23 -11.27
C ALA A 308 21.15 1.22 -11.47
N LYS A 309 21.86 1.15 -12.60
CA LYS A 309 22.88 2.15 -12.96
C LYS A 309 22.26 3.53 -13.10
N GLN A 310 21.18 3.66 -13.87
CA GLN A 310 20.49 4.93 -14.10
C GLN A 310 20.02 5.58 -12.78
N VAL A 311 19.36 4.81 -11.91
CA VAL A 311 18.91 5.30 -10.60
C VAL A 311 20.09 5.72 -9.75
N THR A 312 21.18 4.94 -9.73
CA THR A 312 22.39 5.29 -8.97
C THR A 312 23.00 6.62 -9.44
N ASP A 313 23.07 6.84 -10.75
CA ASP A 313 23.57 8.08 -11.34
C ASP A 313 22.66 9.27 -10.97
N GLN A 314 21.34 9.09 -11.04
CA GLN A 314 20.35 10.11 -10.62
C GLN A 314 20.49 10.51 -9.14
N MET A 315 20.76 9.56 -8.25
CA MET A 315 20.90 9.85 -6.82
C MET A 315 22.24 10.53 -6.46
N ARG A 316 23.24 10.45 -7.35
CA ARG A 316 24.55 11.07 -7.19
C ARG A 316 24.59 12.51 -7.69
N SER A 317 23.82 12.83 -8.73
CA SER A 317 23.57 14.22 -9.18
C SER A 317 22.80 15.04 -8.15
#